data_AF-A0A535J0T7-F1
#
_entry.id   AF-A0A535J0T7-F1
#
_cell.length_a   1.000
_cell.length_b   1.000
_cell.length_c   1.000
_cell.angle_alpha   90.00
_cell.angle_beta   90.00
_cell.angle_gamma   90.00
#
_symmetry.space_group_name_H-M   'P 1'
#
loop_
_entity.id
_entity.type
_entity.pdbx_description
1 polymer ?
#
loop_
_entity_poly.entity_id
_entity_poly.type
_entity_poly.pdbx_seq_one_letter_code
_entity_poly.pdbx_strand_id
1 'polypeptide(L)'
;DGPSWLDGQVEAHCVLPREEAPEICAELIYLTAGGESGRHLAAIVTPLLIHDLPVTIWWPGEPPFGTEQANDILSTADRLVVDGSSWSGEGLGRLRQLASLLDTTRLAISDFALVRQSRWREAIASIFDLPEYLPYLRSIRRIAVAYGTHDETGGPGSTNIVKPVYHVAWIASRLGLRVTRPLEPIASPAAGRATAAGGKPTKPVMARGLSATLAEGRSEVSVVVRPVLSEMPSGTTLRVELLAIRRGSELRADVTAEQESVHVRVWLDGIETLGRHFQAARRTDVDLLAEAIEAGGRDPISVGSIRMAAALAGADNATNGARR
;
A
#
# COMPACT_ATOMS: atom_id res chain seq x y z
N ASP A 1 16.99 19.90 -18.39
CA ASP A 1 18.28 20.31 -18.99
C ASP A 1 18.24 21.77 -19.36
N GLY A 2 19.27 22.53 -18.99
CA GLY A 2 19.31 23.99 -19.11
C GLY A 2 20.36 24.60 -18.17
N PRO A 3 20.54 25.94 -18.20
CA PRO A 3 21.50 26.62 -17.32
C PRO A 3 21.16 26.40 -15.84
N SER A 4 22.19 26.37 -15.01
CA SER A 4 22.07 26.21 -13.56
C SER A 4 21.30 27.37 -12.94
N TRP A 5 20.29 27.09 -12.11
CA TRP A 5 19.62 28.11 -11.30
C TRP A 5 19.07 27.52 -10.01
N LEU A 6 18.98 28.38 -8.99
CA LEU A 6 18.46 28.09 -7.66
C LEU A 6 17.72 29.32 -7.16
N ASP A 7 16.52 29.12 -6.65
CA ASP A 7 15.70 30.11 -5.95
C ASP A 7 15.40 29.58 -4.55
N GLY A 8 15.34 30.49 -3.56
CA GLY A 8 15.25 30.10 -2.16
C GLY A 8 14.51 31.11 -1.29
N GLN A 9 13.69 30.61 -0.37
CA GLN A 9 12.95 31.39 0.62
C GLN A 9 13.10 30.72 1.98
N VAL A 10 13.19 31.53 3.04
CA VAL A 10 13.27 31.05 4.43
C VAL A 10 12.17 31.71 5.25
N GLU A 11 11.45 30.89 6.02
CA GLU A 11 10.43 31.31 6.97
C GLU A 11 10.79 30.77 8.36
N ALA A 12 10.50 31.54 9.41
CA ALA A 12 10.66 31.11 10.80
C ALA A 12 9.29 31.07 11.47
N HIS A 13 8.95 29.94 12.07
CA HIS A 13 7.72 29.72 12.81
C HIS A 13 8.04 29.53 14.29
N CYS A 14 7.77 30.55 15.10
CA CYS A 14 7.97 30.52 16.53
C CYS A 14 6.64 30.43 17.28
N VAL A 15 6.57 29.52 18.25
CA VAL A 15 5.40 29.29 19.09
C VAL A 15 5.81 29.36 20.55
N LEU A 16 5.09 30.14 21.36
CA LEU A 16 5.11 30.02 22.82
C LEU A 16 4.02 29.02 23.23
N PRO A 17 4.36 27.78 23.61
CA PRO A 17 3.35 26.77 23.95
C PRO A 17 2.58 27.10 25.24
N ARG A 18 3.14 27.95 26.11
CA ARG A 18 2.50 28.57 27.30
C ARG A 18 3.29 29.83 27.68
N GLU A 19 2.66 30.74 28.43
CA GLU A 19 3.16 32.10 28.74
C GLU A 19 4.57 32.14 29.38
N GLU A 20 4.97 31.08 30.09
CA GLU A 20 6.29 30.95 30.74
C GLU A 20 7.15 29.80 30.16
N ALA A 21 6.78 29.23 29.01
CA ALA A 21 7.62 28.23 28.36
C ALA A 21 8.69 28.90 27.49
N PRO A 22 9.85 28.23 27.30
CA PRO A 22 10.77 28.63 26.25
C PRO A 22 10.04 28.64 24.90
N GLU A 23 10.28 29.69 24.11
CA GLU A 23 9.82 29.78 22.74
C GLU A 23 10.44 28.64 21.91
N ILE A 24 9.61 27.98 21.12
CA ILE A 24 10.04 26.93 20.20
C ILE A 24 9.92 27.50 18.79
N CYS A 25 11.05 27.61 18.09
CA CYS A 25 11.10 28.03 16.70
C CYS A 25 11.45 26.86 15.78
N ALA A 26 10.82 26.82 14.62
CA ALA A 26 11.19 25.97 13.50
C ALA A 26 11.48 26.83 12.27
N GLU A 27 12.49 26.45 11.50
CA GLU A 27 12.81 27.09 10.22
C GLU A 27 12.24 26.26 9.08
N LEU A 28 11.67 26.94 8.09
CA LEU A 28 11.17 26.35 6.87
C LEU A 28 11.90 26.96 5.68
N ILE A 29 12.71 26.14 5.03
CA ILE A 29 13.53 26.55 3.88
C ILE A 29 12.90 25.95 2.62
N TYR A 30 12.41 26.81 1.75
CA TYR A 30 11.92 26.45 0.42
C TYR A 30 13.04 26.62 -0.59
N LEU A 31 13.28 25.58 -1.39
CA LEU A 31 14.28 25.60 -2.45
C LEU A 31 13.65 25.12 -3.75
N THR A 32 13.82 25.91 -4.80
CA THR A 32 13.47 25.50 -6.16
C THR A 32 14.73 25.56 -7.01
N ALA A 33 15.12 24.41 -7.58
CA ALA A 33 16.33 24.32 -8.40
C ALA A 33 16.02 23.72 -9.76
N GLY A 34 16.78 24.12 -10.78
CA GLY A 34 16.67 23.58 -12.13
C GLY A 34 17.98 23.65 -12.90
N GLY A 35 17.96 23.10 -14.12
CA GLY A 35 19.20 22.88 -14.88
C GLY A 35 20.15 21.92 -14.16
N GLU A 36 21.45 22.20 -14.23
CA GLU A 36 22.48 21.37 -13.56
C GLU A 36 22.34 21.37 -12.02
N SER A 37 21.93 22.49 -11.40
CA SER A 37 21.67 22.55 -9.95
C SER A 37 20.63 21.51 -9.50
N GLY A 38 19.58 21.31 -10.30
CA GLY A 38 18.53 20.32 -10.00
C GLY A 38 19.01 18.87 -10.03
N ARG A 39 20.19 18.59 -10.62
CA ARG A 39 20.80 17.25 -10.62
C ARG A 39 21.57 16.95 -9.34
N HIS A 40 21.89 17.97 -8.53
CA HIS A 40 22.72 17.85 -7.33
C HIS A 40 21.99 18.33 -6.07
N LEU A 41 20.68 18.03 -5.95
CA LEU A 41 19.85 18.46 -4.82
C LEU A 41 20.42 18.03 -3.46
N ALA A 42 21.01 16.83 -3.36
CA ALA A 42 21.62 16.36 -2.12
C ALA A 42 22.74 17.29 -1.63
N ALA A 43 23.58 17.79 -2.54
CA ALA A 43 24.67 18.71 -2.20
C ALA A 43 24.15 20.09 -1.74
N ILE A 44 22.96 20.50 -2.22
CA ILE A 44 22.29 21.75 -1.81
C ILE A 44 21.64 21.60 -0.44
N VAL A 45 20.98 20.46 -0.18
CA VAL A 45 20.20 20.23 1.05
C VAL A 45 21.09 19.84 2.23
N THR A 46 22.15 19.05 2.02
CA THR A 46 22.98 18.51 3.10
C THR A 46 23.52 19.56 4.08
N PRO A 47 24.04 20.73 3.64
CA PRO A 47 24.53 21.77 4.55
C PRO A 47 23.45 22.45 5.40
N LEU A 48 22.16 22.29 5.03
CA LEU A 48 21.01 22.86 5.75
C LEU A 48 20.48 21.92 6.83
N LEU A 49 20.98 20.68 6.88
CA LEU A 49 20.59 19.70 7.88
C LEU A 49 21.27 20.02 9.22
N ILE A 50 20.51 19.93 10.30
CA ILE A 50 21.04 20.06 11.65
C ILE A 50 21.78 18.77 12.00
N HIS A 51 23.05 18.92 12.39
CA HIS A 51 23.90 17.80 12.76
C HIS A 51 23.29 16.97 13.92
N ASP A 52 23.48 15.65 13.88
CA ASP A 52 22.99 14.66 14.86
C ASP A 52 21.45 14.53 15.00
N LEU A 53 20.64 15.20 14.17
CA LEU A 53 19.20 14.99 14.14
C LEU A 53 18.79 13.99 13.04
N PRO A 54 17.78 13.13 13.30
CA PRO A 54 17.23 12.25 12.27
C PRO A 54 16.65 13.01 11.08
N VAL A 55 16.94 12.55 9.88
CA VAL A 55 16.49 13.18 8.63
C VAL A 55 15.34 12.37 8.03
N THR A 56 14.19 13.01 7.87
CA THR A 56 13.02 12.43 7.21
C THR A 56 12.77 13.11 5.88
N ILE A 57 12.74 12.33 4.80
CA ILE A 57 12.27 12.77 3.50
C ILE A 57 10.80 12.39 3.34
N TRP A 58 9.94 13.38 3.11
CA TRP A 58 8.56 13.15 2.70
C TRP A 58 8.40 13.47 1.21
N TRP A 59 7.87 12.49 0.46
CA TRP A 59 7.62 12.61 -0.96
C TRP A 59 6.10 12.50 -1.23
N PRO A 60 5.37 13.62 -1.33
CA PRO A 60 3.90 13.61 -1.45
C PRO A 60 3.37 13.07 -2.79
N GLY A 61 4.23 13.00 -3.81
CA GLY A 61 3.93 12.44 -5.12
C GLY A 61 4.63 11.13 -5.40
N GLU A 62 5.10 10.99 -6.63
CA GLU A 62 5.76 9.80 -7.12
C GLU A 62 7.29 9.98 -7.10
N PRO A 63 8.02 9.24 -6.25
CA PRO A 63 9.47 9.33 -6.21
C PRO A 63 10.08 8.71 -7.48
N PRO A 64 11.06 9.36 -8.13
CA PRO A 64 11.77 8.83 -9.28
C PRO A 64 12.80 7.78 -8.83
N PHE A 65 12.33 6.70 -8.22
CA PHE A 65 13.19 5.63 -7.70
C PHE A 65 14.10 5.07 -8.78
N GLY A 66 15.35 4.81 -8.41
CA GLY A 66 16.37 4.27 -9.31
C GLY A 66 17.15 5.33 -10.09
N THR A 67 16.78 6.61 -10.03
CA THR A 67 17.63 7.68 -10.55
C THR A 67 18.75 8.01 -9.55
N GLU A 68 19.88 8.49 -10.06
CA GLU A 68 21.01 8.94 -9.24
C GLU A 68 20.59 10.05 -8.27
N GLN A 69 19.80 11.02 -8.74
CA GLN A 69 19.33 12.14 -7.93
C GLN A 69 18.48 11.67 -6.73
N ALA A 70 17.61 10.69 -6.96
CA ALA A 70 16.80 10.11 -5.89
C ALA A 70 17.67 9.33 -4.90
N ASN A 71 18.62 8.55 -5.40
CA ASN A 71 19.52 7.77 -4.54
C ASN A 71 20.40 8.68 -3.67
N ASP A 72 20.93 9.75 -4.25
CA ASP A 72 21.79 10.71 -3.55
C ASP A 72 21.03 11.39 -2.41
N ILE A 73 19.81 11.92 -2.66
CA ILE A 73 19.03 12.56 -1.60
C ILE A 73 18.57 11.54 -0.55
N LEU A 74 18.18 10.33 -0.96
CA LEU A 74 17.78 9.28 -0.03
C LEU A 74 18.95 8.78 0.82
N SER A 75 20.20 8.94 0.36
CA SER A 75 21.39 8.56 1.13
C SER A 75 21.63 9.44 2.35
N THR A 76 21.06 10.65 2.38
CA THR A 76 21.16 11.59 3.51
C THR A 76 20.06 11.38 4.54
N ALA A 77 19.11 10.47 4.29
CA ALA A 77 17.92 10.30 5.12
C ALA A 77 17.96 9.03 5.98
N ASP A 78 17.33 9.12 7.14
CA ASP A 78 17.03 7.98 8.02
C ASP A 78 15.67 7.38 7.69
N ARG A 79 14.74 8.22 7.21
CA ARG A 79 13.36 7.83 6.89
C ARG A 79 12.89 8.38 5.55
N LEU A 80 12.17 7.54 4.81
CA LEU A 80 11.39 7.90 3.64
C LEU A 80 9.89 7.75 3.95
N VAL A 81 9.13 8.81 3.75
CA VAL A 81 7.67 8.84 3.83
C VAL A 81 7.08 9.01 2.43
N VAL A 82 6.19 8.12 2.03
CA VAL A 82 5.51 8.12 0.73
C VAL A 82 4.01 7.81 0.91
N ASP A 83 3.20 8.08 -0.11
CA ASP A 83 1.85 7.52 -0.21
C ASP A 83 1.75 6.65 -1.47
N GLY A 84 1.85 5.34 -1.30
CA GLY A 84 1.75 4.39 -2.41
C GLY A 84 0.41 4.45 -3.16
N SER A 85 -0.61 4.99 -2.52
CA SER A 85 -1.96 5.10 -3.10
C SER A 85 -2.18 6.34 -3.96
N SER A 86 -1.23 7.28 -3.99
CA SER A 86 -1.26 8.45 -4.89
C SER A 86 -0.51 8.20 -6.20
N TRP A 87 0.22 7.09 -6.32
CA TRP A 87 1.02 6.79 -7.51
C TRP A 87 0.17 6.47 -8.73
N SER A 88 0.77 6.75 -9.90
CA SER A 88 0.19 6.43 -11.20
C SER A 88 0.23 4.93 -11.52
N GLY A 89 -0.72 4.47 -12.33
CA GLY A 89 -0.85 3.07 -12.73
C GLY A 89 -1.21 2.15 -11.56
N GLU A 90 -0.82 0.87 -11.62
CA GLU A 90 -1.15 -0.11 -10.58
C GLU A 90 -0.35 0.04 -9.27
N GLY A 91 0.82 0.71 -9.34
CA GLY A 91 1.74 0.88 -8.21
C GLY A 91 2.63 -0.33 -7.88
N LEU A 92 2.40 -1.50 -8.51
CA LEU A 92 3.15 -2.74 -8.25
C LEU A 92 4.67 -2.62 -8.50
N GLY A 93 5.08 -1.88 -9.53
CA GLY A 93 6.49 -1.65 -9.83
C GLY A 93 7.21 -0.87 -8.73
N ARG A 94 6.55 0.15 -8.17
CA ARG A 94 7.10 0.99 -7.11
C ARG A 94 7.16 0.26 -5.76
N LEU A 95 6.22 -0.65 -5.49
CA LEU A 95 6.34 -1.55 -4.33
C LEU A 95 7.62 -2.39 -4.37
N ARG A 96 8.04 -2.85 -5.56
CA ARG A 96 9.32 -3.56 -5.73
C ARG A 96 10.52 -2.64 -5.50
N GLN A 97 10.43 -1.40 -5.97
CA GLN A 97 11.48 -0.40 -5.71
C GLN A 97 11.59 -0.07 -4.22
N LEU A 98 10.47 0.07 -3.49
CA LEU A 98 10.48 0.22 -2.03
C LEU A 98 11.13 -0.98 -1.33
N ALA A 99 10.79 -2.21 -1.73
CA ALA A 99 11.42 -3.40 -1.17
C ALA A 99 12.94 -3.43 -1.45
N SER A 100 13.36 -3.06 -2.66
CA SER A 100 14.78 -2.92 -3.01
C SER A 100 15.49 -1.89 -2.11
N LEU A 101 14.86 -0.75 -1.82
CA LEU A 101 15.41 0.25 -0.90
C LEU A 101 15.59 -0.31 0.53
N LEU A 102 14.65 -1.12 1.02
CA LEU A 102 14.79 -1.77 2.34
C LEU A 102 15.99 -2.71 2.42
N ASP A 103 16.33 -3.35 1.29
CA ASP A 103 17.41 -4.33 1.20
C ASP A 103 18.78 -3.68 0.92
N THR A 104 18.80 -2.55 0.24
CA THR A 104 20.05 -1.87 -0.19
C THR A 104 20.47 -0.70 0.72
N THR A 105 19.57 -0.20 1.56
CA THR A 105 19.83 0.94 2.44
C THR A 105 19.52 0.61 3.90
N ARG A 106 19.71 1.59 4.80
CA ARG A 106 19.22 1.54 6.20
C ARG A 106 17.93 2.32 6.43
N LEU A 107 17.35 2.90 5.38
CA LEU A 107 16.13 3.71 5.45
C LEU A 107 15.00 2.97 6.16
N ALA A 108 14.32 3.67 7.06
CA ALA A 108 12.98 3.33 7.48
C ALA A 108 11.98 3.85 6.43
N ILE A 109 11.01 3.03 6.04
CA ILE A 109 10.00 3.42 5.04
C ILE A 109 8.64 3.45 5.70
N SER A 110 7.98 4.60 5.65
CA SER A 110 6.59 4.80 6.06
C SER A 110 5.74 5.05 4.82
N ASP A 111 4.93 4.06 4.44
CA ASP A 111 3.96 4.22 3.36
C ASP A 111 2.57 4.50 3.95
N PHE A 112 2.03 5.69 3.69
CA PHE A 112 0.69 6.08 4.16
C PHE A 112 -0.40 5.12 3.68
N ALA A 113 -0.26 4.53 2.50
CA ALA A 113 -1.22 3.54 2.01
C ALA A 113 -1.27 2.30 2.91
N LEU A 114 -0.14 1.90 3.52
CA LEU A 114 -0.08 0.82 4.49
C LEU A 114 -0.52 1.29 5.88
N VAL A 115 -0.04 2.44 6.36
CA VAL A 115 -0.35 2.93 7.72
C VAL A 115 -1.85 3.17 7.88
N ARG A 116 -2.53 3.73 6.86
CA ARG A 116 -3.99 3.92 6.82
C ARG A 116 -4.81 2.64 7.03
N GLN A 117 -4.19 1.47 6.84
CA GLN A 117 -4.85 0.18 7.01
C GLN A 117 -4.81 -0.33 8.45
N SER A 118 -4.18 0.36 9.39
CA SER A 118 -4.10 -0.05 10.80
C SER A 118 -5.47 -0.46 11.36
N ARG A 119 -6.50 0.37 11.15
CA ARG A 119 -7.87 0.08 11.59
C ARG A 119 -8.46 -1.22 11.03
N TRP A 120 -8.12 -1.56 9.79
CA TRP A 120 -8.54 -2.81 9.18
C TRP A 120 -7.76 -3.99 9.75
N ARG A 121 -6.45 -3.81 9.98
CA ARG A 121 -5.59 -4.85 10.56
C ARG A 121 -6.04 -5.21 11.97
N GLU A 122 -6.33 -4.22 12.80
CA GLU A 122 -6.86 -4.42 14.16
C GLU A 122 -8.20 -5.15 14.13
N ALA A 123 -9.13 -4.70 13.29
CA ALA A 123 -10.43 -5.34 13.13
C ALA A 123 -10.32 -6.80 12.67
N ILE A 124 -9.46 -7.10 11.68
CA ILE A 124 -9.21 -8.47 11.20
C ILE A 124 -8.55 -9.32 12.30
N ALA A 125 -7.54 -8.79 12.98
CA ALA A 125 -6.83 -9.51 14.04
C ALA A 125 -7.77 -9.86 15.21
N SER A 126 -8.69 -8.95 15.57
CA SER A 126 -9.65 -9.13 16.67
C SER A 126 -10.58 -10.33 16.53
N ILE A 127 -10.75 -10.84 15.30
CA ILE A 127 -11.47 -12.09 15.04
C ILE A 127 -10.73 -13.25 15.70
N PHE A 128 -9.42 -13.33 15.49
CA PHE A 128 -8.59 -14.44 15.93
C PHE A 128 -8.11 -14.31 17.38
N ASP A 129 -8.39 -13.20 18.05
CA ASP A 129 -8.27 -13.08 19.51
C ASP A 129 -9.32 -13.94 20.24
N LEU A 130 -10.41 -14.31 19.54
CA LEU A 130 -11.45 -15.17 20.08
C LEU A 130 -11.02 -16.64 20.03
N PRO A 131 -11.02 -17.37 21.17
CA PRO A 131 -10.57 -18.77 21.22
C PRO A 131 -11.31 -19.71 20.25
N GLU A 132 -12.58 -19.40 19.94
CA GLU A 132 -13.39 -20.16 18.97
C GLU A 132 -12.90 -20.02 17.53
N TYR A 133 -12.33 -18.87 17.15
CA TYR A 133 -11.87 -18.59 15.79
C TYR A 133 -10.37 -18.75 15.60
N LEU A 134 -9.56 -18.61 16.66
CA LEU A 134 -8.11 -18.78 16.62
C LEU A 134 -7.65 -20.07 15.88
N PRO A 135 -8.28 -21.26 16.06
CA PRO A 135 -7.88 -22.47 15.34
C PRO A 135 -7.99 -22.37 13.81
N TYR A 136 -8.82 -21.47 13.28
CA TYR A 136 -9.01 -21.25 11.85
C TYR A 136 -7.91 -20.40 11.22
N LEU A 137 -7.11 -19.67 12.00
CA LEU A 137 -6.08 -18.75 11.49
C LEU A 137 -5.09 -19.45 10.55
N ARG A 138 -4.57 -20.62 10.95
CA ARG A 138 -3.66 -21.45 10.13
C ARG A 138 -4.38 -22.31 9.09
N SER A 139 -5.70 -22.20 9.03
CA SER A 139 -6.57 -22.94 8.12
C SER A 139 -7.19 -22.03 7.04
N ILE A 140 -6.73 -20.79 6.93
CA ILE A 140 -7.10 -19.89 5.84
C ILE A 140 -6.77 -20.56 4.50
N ARG A 141 -7.71 -20.49 3.55
CA ARG A 141 -7.64 -21.04 2.19
C ARG A 141 -7.87 -19.98 1.13
N ARG A 142 -8.49 -18.86 1.49
CA ARG A 142 -8.71 -17.75 0.58
C ARG A 142 -8.62 -16.40 1.28
N ILE A 143 -7.96 -15.46 0.64
CA ILE A 143 -7.97 -14.03 0.96
C ILE A 143 -8.52 -13.33 -0.28
N ALA A 144 -9.65 -12.66 -0.15
CA ALA A 144 -10.23 -11.86 -1.23
C ALA A 144 -10.33 -10.40 -0.81
N VAL A 145 -9.91 -9.48 -1.68
CA VAL A 145 -9.97 -8.04 -1.43
C VAL A 145 -10.70 -7.39 -2.60
N ALA A 146 -11.78 -6.68 -2.29
CA ALA A 146 -12.52 -5.87 -3.26
C ALA A 146 -12.07 -4.41 -3.18
N TYR A 147 -11.83 -3.78 -4.33
CA TYR A 147 -11.47 -2.36 -4.40
C TYR A 147 -12.38 -1.60 -5.37
N GLY A 148 -12.59 -0.32 -5.09
CA GLY A 148 -13.36 0.58 -5.93
C GLY A 148 -12.60 0.99 -7.19
N THR A 149 -13.27 0.99 -8.33
CA THR A 149 -12.77 1.58 -9.58
C THR A 149 -13.88 2.38 -10.25
N HIS A 150 -13.48 3.43 -10.99
CA HIS A 150 -14.37 4.17 -11.88
C HIS A 150 -14.32 3.66 -13.33
N ASP A 151 -13.41 2.74 -13.65
CA ASP A 151 -13.33 2.10 -14.95
C ASP A 151 -14.37 0.97 -15.06
N GLU A 152 -15.31 1.08 -15.99
CA GLU A 152 -16.36 0.08 -16.23
C GLU A 152 -15.83 -1.30 -16.61
N THR A 153 -14.62 -1.37 -17.16
CA THR A 153 -13.94 -2.63 -17.48
C THR A 153 -13.14 -3.18 -16.30
N GLY A 154 -12.73 -2.32 -15.36
CA GLY A 154 -11.83 -2.66 -14.24
C GLY A 154 -10.58 -3.40 -14.69
N GLY A 155 -10.07 -3.11 -15.89
CA GLY A 155 -8.99 -3.87 -16.50
C GLY A 155 -7.70 -3.83 -15.66
N PRO A 156 -6.86 -4.88 -15.72
CA PRO A 156 -5.50 -4.79 -15.20
C PRO A 156 -4.81 -3.55 -15.78
N GLY A 157 -4.11 -2.80 -14.95
CA GLY A 157 -3.44 -1.56 -15.33
C GLY A 157 -4.22 -0.30 -15.01
N SER A 158 -5.56 -0.37 -14.91
CA SER A 158 -6.41 0.84 -14.94
C SER A 158 -6.54 1.56 -13.60
N THR A 159 -6.24 0.88 -12.50
CA THR A 159 -6.44 1.40 -11.14
C THR A 159 -5.23 1.08 -10.25
N ASN A 160 -4.83 2.03 -9.41
CA ASN A 160 -3.83 1.77 -8.37
C ASN A 160 -4.37 0.77 -7.35
N ILE A 161 -3.62 -0.31 -7.10
CA ILE A 161 -4.02 -1.41 -6.21
C ILE A 161 -3.10 -1.56 -5.00
N VAL A 162 -2.27 -0.56 -4.68
CA VAL A 162 -1.36 -0.63 -3.53
C VAL A 162 -2.11 -0.86 -2.22
N LYS A 163 -3.23 -0.15 -2.00
CA LYS A 163 -4.09 -0.35 -0.82
C LYS A 163 -4.60 -1.81 -0.73
N PRO A 164 -5.36 -2.34 -1.69
CA PRO A 164 -5.85 -3.72 -1.56
C PRO A 164 -4.72 -4.76 -1.49
N VAL A 165 -3.58 -4.54 -2.15
CA VAL A 165 -2.42 -5.44 -2.06
C VAL A 165 -1.80 -5.44 -0.66
N TYR A 166 -1.69 -4.29 0.02
CA TYR A 166 -1.13 -4.26 1.37
C TYR A 166 -1.95 -5.05 2.40
N HIS A 167 -3.26 -5.18 2.24
CA HIS A 167 -4.07 -6.07 3.10
C HIS A 167 -3.63 -7.53 2.96
N VAL A 168 -3.47 -8.01 1.73
CA VAL A 168 -2.97 -9.37 1.45
C VAL A 168 -1.55 -9.52 1.97
N ALA A 169 -0.69 -8.53 1.68
CA ALA A 169 0.73 -8.57 2.02
C ALA A 169 0.97 -8.61 3.53
N TRP A 170 0.22 -7.83 4.29
CA TRP A 170 0.27 -7.87 5.76
C TRP A 170 -0.14 -9.24 6.30
N ILE A 171 -1.30 -9.78 5.89
CA ILE A 171 -1.77 -11.10 6.36
C ILE A 171 -0.75 -12.18 6.01
N ALA A 172 -0.30 -12.21 4.75
CA ALA A 172 0.65 -13.20 4.27
C ALA A 172 2.00 -13.12 4.99
N SER A 173 2.51 -11.91 5.22
CA SER A 173 3.74 -11.67 6.00
C SER A 173 3.60 -12.17 7.44
N ARG A 174 2.50 -11.83 8.13
CA ARG A 174 2.26 -12.25 9.52
C ARG A 174 2.04 -13.75 9.70
N LEU A 175 1.49 -14.41 8.67
CA LEU A 175 1.33 -15.86 8.64
C LEU A 175 2.58 -16.58 8.12
N GLY A 176 3.61 -15.89 7.64
CA GLY A 176 4.80 -16.53 7.07
C GLY A 176 4.51 -17.29 5.78
N LEU A 177 3.47 -16.89 5.03
CA LEU A 177 3.15 -17.47 3.74
C LEU A 177 4.23 -17.09 2.71
N ARG A 178 4.47 -17.96 1.74
CA ARG A 178 5.36 -17.67 0.60
C ARG A 178 4.54 -17.53 -0.67
N VAL A 179 4.87 -16.56 -1.51
CA VAL A 179 4.27 -16.41 -2.84
C VAL A 179 4.79 -17.53 -3.74
N THR A 180 3.88 -18.38 -4.25
CA THR A 180 4.20 -19.43 -5.23
C THR A 180 3.79 -19.01 -6.65
N ARG A 181 2.74 -18.20 -6.76
CA ARG A 181 2.34 -17.51 -7.99
C ARG A 181 2.05 -16.04 -7.66
N PRO A 182 2.74 -15.07 -8.27
CA PRO A 182 2.47 -13.65 -8.06
C PRO A 182 1.10 -13.26 -8.64
N LEU A 183 0.71 -12.00 -8.44
CA LEU A 183 -0.53 -11.45 -8.97
C LEU A 183 -0.51 -11.46 -10.49
N GLU A 184 -1.43 -12.21 -11.08
CA GLU A 184 -1.65 -12.31 -12.51
C GLU A 184 -3.12 -12.00 -12.84
N PRO A 185 -3.42 -11.38 -13.99
CA PRO A 185 -4.79 -11.20 -14.46
C PRO A 185 -5.57 -12.52 -14.51
N ILE A 186 -6.74 -12.53 -13.89
CA ILE A 186 -7.67 -13.65 -14.01
C ILE A 186 -8.25 -13.59 -15.42
N ALA A 187 -8.01 -14.65 -16.21
CA ALA A 187 -8.57 -14.75 -17.55
C ALA A 187 -10.10 -14.56 -17.50
N SER A 188 -10.57 -13.50 -18.16
CA SER A 188 -11.97 -13.37 -18.53
C SER A 188 -12.23 -14.31 -19.70
N PRO A 189 -13.39 -14.99 -19.77
CA PRO A 189 -13.82 -15.58 -21.03
C PRO A 189 -13.76 -14.45 -22.07
N ALA A 190 -13.06 -14.68 -23.18
CA ALA A 190 -13.00 -13.70 -24.25
C ALA A 190 -14.43 -13.23 -24.52
N ALA A 191 -14.68 -11.92 -24.39
CA ALA A 191 -15.83 -11.34 -25.05
C ALA A 191 -15.72 -11.82 -26.50
N GLY A 192 -16.61 -12.72 -26.90
CA GLY A 192 -16.46 -13.45 -28.15
C GLY A 192 -16.14 -12.45 -29.26
N ARG A 193 -15.17 -12.79 -30.12
CA ARG A 193 -14.91 -12.04 -31.36
C ARG A 193 -16.26 -11.70 -31.98
N ALA A 194 -16.71 -10.47 -31.81
CA ALA A 194 -17.92 -9.97 -32.44
C ALA A 194 -17.54 -9.64 -33.88
N THR A 195 -17.26 -10.67 -34.69
CA THR A 195 -17.45 -10.60 -36.12
C THR A 195 -18.94 -10.83 -36.38
N ALA A 196 -19.75 -9.81 -36.09
CA ALA A 196 -21.11 -9.74 -36.56
C ALA A 196 -21.42 -8.26 -36.84
N ALA A 197 -21.34 -7.92 -38.12
CA ALA A 197 -21.85 -6.67 -38.65
C ALA A 197 -23.30 -6.47 -38.16
N GLY A 198 -23.56 -5.41 -37.38
CA GLY A 198 -24.90 -4.97 -37.01
C GLY A 198 -25.38 -5.24 -35.58
N GLY A 199 -24.56 -5.79 -34.67
CA GLY A 199 -24.95 -5.98 -33.26
C GLY A 199 -24.86 -4.70 -32.42
N LYS A 200 -25.86 -4.43 -31.57
CA LYS A 200 -25.80 -3.36 -30.55
C LYS A 200 -24.51 -3.48 -29.73
N PRO A 201 -23.85 -2.37 -29.34
CA PRO A 201 -22.66 -2.42 -28.51
C PRO A 201 -22.97 -3.20 -27.22
N THR A 202 -22.21 -4.25 -26.97
CA THR A 202 -22.30 -5.04 -25.73
C THR A 202 -21.70 -4.22 -24.60
N LYS A 203 -22.39 -4.17 -23.45
CA LYS A 203 -21.86 -3.47 -22.28
C LYS A 203 -20.52 -4.09 -21.86
N PRO A 204 -19.51 -3.29 -21.50
CA PRO A 204 -18.25 -3.81 -21.00
C PRO A 204 -18.48 -4.75 -19.81
N VAL A 205 -17.77 -5.88 -19.81
CA VAL A 205 -17.82 -6.86 -18.72
C VAL A 205 -16.68 -6.53 -17.76
N MET A 206 -17.02 -6.25 -16.50
CA MET A 206 -16.06 -6.00 -15.43
C MET A 206 -15.06 -7.17 -15.33
N ALA A 207 -13.77 -6.84 -15.28
CA ALA A 207 -12.71 -7.82 -15.14
C ALA A 207 -12.84 -8.55 -13.80
N ARG A 208 -12.38 -9.81 -13.78
CA ARG A 208 -12.37 -10.64 -12.57
C ARG A 208 -11.30 -10.21 -11.56
N GLY A 209 -10.39 -9.32 -11.97
CA GLY A 209 -9.27 -8.82 -11.17
C GLY A 209 -8.02 -9.66 -11.33
N LEU A 210 -7.19 -9.65 -10.29
CA LEU A 210 -5.91 -10.36 -10.20
C LEU A 210 -6.03 -11.54 -9.23
N SER A 211 -5.29 -12.61 -9.52
CA SER A 211 -5.13 -13.75 -8.62
C SER A 211 -3.67 -14.02 -8.32
N ALA A 212 -3.39 -14.45 -7.10
CA ALA A 212 -2.09 -14.97 -6.69
C ALA A 212 -2.29 -16.28 -5.90
N THR A 213 -1.22 -17.05 -5.76
CA THR A 213 -1.18 -18.26 -4.91
C THR A 213 -0.08 -18.11 -3.89
N LEU A 214 -0.44 -18.33 -2.63
CA LEU A 214 0.47 -18.36 -1.50
C LEU A 214 0.51 -19.78 -0.91
N ALA A 215 1.58 -20.12 -0.20
CA ALA A 215 1.69 -21.41 0.46
C ALA A 215 2.41 -21.35 1.82
N GLU A 216 1.95 -22.20 2.74
CA GLU A 216 2.65 -22.59 3.97
C GLU A 216 2.84 -24.11 3.94
N GLY A 217 4.06 -24.57 3.67
CA GLY A 217 4.33 -25.99 3.45
C GLY A 217 3.53 -26.55 2.26
N ARG A 218 2.59 -27.46 2.54
CA ARG A 218 1.68 -28.07 1.54
C ARG A 218 0.31 -27.40 1.45
N SER A 219 0.02 -26.44 2.32
CA SER A 219 -1.26 -25.75 2.33
C SER A 219 -1.21 -24.55 1.41
N GLU A 220 -2.12 -24.51 0.43
CA GLU A 220 -2.26 -23.36 -0.47
C GLU A 220 -3.32 -22.38 0.04
N VAL A 221 -3.07 -21.10 -0.21
CA VAL A 221 -3.98 -20.00 0.04
C VAL A 221 -4.17 -19.24 -1.27
N SER A 222 -5.40 -19.24 -1.77
CA SER A 222 -5.79 -18.47 -2.95
C SER A 222 -5.96 -17.00 -2.59
N VAL A 223 -5.44 -16.11 -3.44
CA VAL A 223 -5.61 -14.67 -3.30
C VAL A 223 -6.40 -14.15 -4.50
N VAL A 224 -7.38 -13.29 -4.25
CA VAL A 224 -8.12 -12.58 -5.31
C VAL A 224 -8.21 -11.10 -4.96
N VAL A 225 -7.74 -10.23 -5.85
CA VAL A 225 -7.88 -8.78 -5.74
C VAL A 225 -8.78 -8.32 -6.88
N ARG A 226 -10.03 -7.96 -6.57
CA ARG A 226 -11.09 -7.74 -7.58
C ARG A 226 -11.61 -6.30 -7.62
N PRO A 227 -11.78 -5.72 -8.82
CA PRO A 227 -12.42 -4.42 -8.99
C PRO A 227 -13.93 -4.52 -8.75
N VAL A 228 -14.51 -3.43 -8.26
CA VAL A 228 -15.95 -3.21 -8.12
C VAL A 228 -16.21 -1.75 -8.53
N LEU A 229 -17.23 -1.54 -9.39
CA LEU A 229 -17.69 -0.17 -9.67
C LEU A 229 -18.14 0.49 -8.38
N SER A 230 -17.60 1.66 -8.09
CA SER A 230 -17.86 2.38 -6.85
C SER A 230 -17.73 3.87 -7.06
N GLU A 231 -18.49 4.65 -6.30
CA GLU A 231 -18.35 6.11 -6.22
C GLU A 231 -17.18 6.53 -5.30
N MET A 232 -16.60 5.56 -4.56
CA MET A 232 -15.41 5.80 -3.75
C MET A 232 -14.20 6.06 -4.63
N PRO A 233 -13.21 6.86 -4.18
CA PRO A 233 -11.97 7.08 -4.93
C PRO A 233 -11.34 5.76 -5.40
N SER A 234 -10.87 5.73 -6.64
CA SER A 234 -10.29 4.52 -7.23
C SER A 234 -9.14 3.97 -6.38
N GLY A 235 -9.08 2.64 -6.25
CA GLY A 235 -8.11 1.94 -5.39
C GLY A 235 -8.51 1.88 -3.91
N THR A 236 -9.63 2.50 -3.51
CA THR A 236 -10.16 2.34 -2.13
C THR A 236 -10.52 0.88 -1.87
N THR A 237 -10.00 0.30 -0.80
CA THR A 237 -10.42 -1.04 -0.36
C THR A 237 -11.84 -0.97 0.20
N LEU A 238 -12.74 -1.75 -0.38
CA LEU A 238 -14.15 -1.80 -0.01
C LEU A 238 -14.45 -2.96 0.94
N ARG A 239 -13.75 -4.09 0.76
CA ARG A 239 -13.94 -5.28 1.57
C ARG A 239 -12.69 -6.16 1.60
N VAL A 240 -12.42 -6.76 2.75
CA VAL A 240 -11.49 -7.88 2.91
C VAL A 240 -12.29 -9.09 3.39
N GLU A 241 -12.19 -10.20 2.67
CA GLU A 241 -12.89 -11.47 2.97
C GLU A 241 -11.84 -12.56 3.21
N LEU A 242 -11.98 -13.29 4.31
CA LEU A 242 -11.16 -14.46 4.64
C LEU A 242 -12.04 -15.69 4.66
N LEU A 243 -11.57 -16.76 4.03
CA LEU A 243 -12.18 -18.08 4.12
C LEU A 243 -11.17 -19.04 4.73
N ALA A 244 -11.56 -19.73 5.79
CA ALA A 244 -10.78 -20.77 6.43
C ALA A 244 -11.58 -22.06 6.53
N ILE A 245 -10.92 -23.20 6.30
CA ILE A 245 -11.56 -24.52 6.36
C ILE A 245 -10.77 -25.41 7.30
N ARG A 246 -11.39 -25.85 8.38
CA ARG A 246 -10.76 -26.67 9.41
C ARG A 246 -11.66 -27.85 9.77
N ARG A 247 -11.14 -29.07 9.58
CA ARG A 247 -11.84 -30.33 9.94
C ARG A 247 -13.27 -30.42 9.36
N GLY A 248 -13.47 -29.90 8.16
CA GLY A 248 -14.77 -29.89 7.49
C GLY A 248 -15.65 -28.66 7.80
N SER A 249 -15.36 -27.91 8.86
CA SER A 249 -16.05 -26.65 9.16
C SER A 249 -15.44 -25.48 8.41
N GLU A 250 -16.31 -24.56 7.98
CA GLU A 250 -15.99 -23.34 7.26
C GLU A 250 -16.15 -22.13 8.17
N LEU A 251 -15.12 -21.29 8.23
CA LEU A 251 -15.19 -19.95 8.80
C LEU A 251 -15.01 -18.92 7.68
N ARG A 252 -16.02 -18.07 7.51
CA ARG A 252 -15.98 -16.92 6.60
C ARG A 252 -15.98 -15.64 7.42
N ALA A 253 -15.04 -14.75 7.15
CA ALA A 253 -14.99 -13.44 7.78
C ALA A 253 -15.01 -12.35 6.71
N ASP A 254 -15.89 -11.37 6.86
CA ASP A 254 -15.93 -10.18 6.03
C ASP A 254 -15.63 -8.96 6.90
N VAL A 255 -14.73 -8.10 6.43
CA VAL A 255 -14.42 -6.81 7.02
C VAL A 255 -14.69 -5.72 5.99
N THR A 256 -15.43 -4.70 6.39
CA THR A 256 -15.72 -3.49 5.60
C THR A 256 -15.47 -2.26 6.44
N ALA A 257 -15.25 -1.10 5.83
CA ALA A 257 -15.03 0.11 6.60
C ALA A 257 -15.67 1.34 5.96
N GLU A 258 -16.13 2.23 6.82
CA GLU A 258 -16.75 3.52 6.48
C GLU A 258 -15.85 4.65 6.97
N GLN A 259 -16.30 5.90 6.98
CA GLN A 259 -15.46 7.02 7.38
C GLN A 259 -14.97 6.89 8.84
N GLU A 260 -15.89 6.60 9.76
CA GLU A 260 -15.63 6.60 11.20
C GLU A 260 -15.50 5.20 11.81
N SER A 261 -15.74 4.15 11.02
CA SER A 261 -15.91 2.81 11.56
C SER A 261 -15.33 1.70 10.69
N VAL A 262 -15.09 0.56 11.34
CA VAL A 262 -14.80 -0.72 10.71
C VAL A 262 -15.79 -1.75 11.22
N HIS A 263 -16.41 -2.50 10.31
CA HIS A 263 -17.39 -3.54 10.60
C HIS A 263 -16.79 -4.90 10.30
N VAL A 264 -16.99 -5.84 11.23
CA VAL A 264 -16.51 -7.22 11.13
C VAL A 264 -17.70 -8.14 11.27
N ARG A 265 -17.86 -9.06 10.32
CA ARG A 265 -18.89 -10.11 10.37
C ARG A 265 -18.24 -11.46 10.14
N VAL A 266 -18.60 -12.46 10.94
CA VAL A 266 -18.07 -13.81 10.85
C VAL A 266 -19.23 -14.80 10.78
N TRP A 267 -19.11 -15.75 9.87
CA TRP A 267 -20.01 -16.88 9.72
C TRP A 267 -19.25 -18.18 9.97
N LEU A 268 -19.85 -19.06 10.75
CA LEU A 268 -19.41 -20.43 10.97
C LEU A 268 -20.43 -21.37 10.33
N ASP A 269 -19.99 -22.17 9.37
CA ASP A 269 -20.84 -23.11 8.63
C ASP A 269 -22.12 -22.46 8.08
N GLY A 270 -21.99 -21.22 7.59
CA GLY A 270 -23.06 -20.41 7.00
C GLY A 270 -23.92 -19.62 8.00
N ILE A 271 -23.75 -19.83 9.31
CA ILE A 271 -24.48 -19.13 10.37
C ILE A 271 -23.64 -17.96 10.86
N GLU A 272 -24.20 -16.75 10.91
CA GLU A 272 -23.48 -15.59 11.46
C GLU A 272 -23.31 -15.74 12.97
N THR A 273 -22.07 -15.76 13.44
CA THR A 273 -21.72 -15.96 14.85
C THR A 273 -21.09 -14.72 15.47
N LEU A 274 -20.57 -13.79 14.66
CA LEU A 274 -20.00 -12.54 15.13
C LEU A 274 -20.44 -11.37 14.25
N GLY A 275 -20.90 -10.29 14.89
CA GLY A 275 -21.03 -8.97 14.29
C GLY A 275 -20.43 -7.93 15.24
N ARG A 276 -19.35 -7.25 14.83
CA ARG A 276 -18.67 -6.22 15.61
C ARG A 276 -18.51 -4.93 14.81
N HIS A 277 -18.50 -3.83 15.54
CA HIS A 277 -18.27 -2.50 15.01
C HIS A 277 -17.21 -1.81 15.87
N PHE A 278 -16.19 -1.26 15.22
CA PHE A 278 -15.10 -0.54 15.86
C PHE A 278 -15.19 0.92 15.45
N GLN A 279 -15.16 1.82 16.43
CA GLN A 279 -14.96 3.25 16.21
C GLN A 279 -13.49 3.46 15.84
N ALA A 280 -13.24 3.81 14.59
CA ALA A 280 -11.91 3.91 14.02
C ALA A 280 -11.90 4.91 12.86
N ALA A 281 -11.85 6.19 13.24
CA ALA A 281 -11.79 7.32 12.34
C ALA A 281 -10.64 7.20 11.34
N ARG A 282 -10.89 7.62 10.10
CA ARG A 282 -9.84 7.69 9.09
C ARG A 282 -8.85 8.81 9.45
N ARG A 283 -7.58 8.44 9.60
CA ARG A 283 -6.49 9.39 9.85
C ARG A 283 -6.21 10.27 8.63
N THR A 284 -5.86 11.52 8.87
CA THR A 284 -5.47 12.51 7.84
C THR A 284 -3.99 12.35 7.46
N ASP A 285 -3.54 12.99 6.38
CA ASP A 285 -2.11 12.99 6.03
C ASP A 285 -1.26 13.69 7.09
N VAL A 286 -1.80 14.70 7.78
CA VAL A 286 -1.14 15.38 8.90
C VAL A 286 -0.92 14.40 10.05
N ASP A 287 -1.95 13.64 10.43
CA ASP A 287 -1.82 12.65 11.50
C ASP A 287 -0.80 11.56 11.17
N LEU A 288 -0.72 11.16 9.90
CA LEU A 288 0.20 10.13 9.43
C LEU A 288 1.63 10.65 9.34
N LEU A 289 1.81 11.90 8.92
CA LEU A 289 3.13 12.54 8.87
C LEU A 289 3.68 12.75 10.27
N ALA A 290 2.87 13.23 11.21
CA ALA A 290 3.26 13.38 12.61
C ALA A 290 3.74 12.05 13.21
N GLU A 291 2.97 10.98 13.06
CA GLU A 291 3.39 9.64 13.52
C GLU A 291 4.66 9.17 12.80
N ALA A 292 4.79 9.41 11.50
CA ALA A 292 5.97 8.98 10.75
C ALA A 292 7.25 9.68 11.23
N ILE A 293 7.17 10.96 11.60
CA ILE A 293 8.30 11.74 12.13
C ILE A 293 8.67 11.26 13.54
N GLU A 294 7.69 10.94 14.38
CA GLU A 294 7.92 10.42 15.74
C GLU A 294 8.37 8.96 15.76
N ALA A 295 8.04 8.20 14.71
CA ALA A 295 8.39 6.79 14.64
C ALA A 295 9.91 6.59 14.58
N GLY A 296 10.44 5.79 15.51
CA GLY A 296 11.84 5.37 15.51
C GLY A 296 12.09 4.18 14.58
N GLY A 297 13.15 4.26 13.77
CA GLY A 297 13.71 3.11 13.04
C GLY A 297 12.74 2.36 12.12
N ARG A 298 13.11 1.12 11.79
CA ARG A 298 12.36 0.24 10.88
C ARG A 298 11.27 -0.53 11.63
N ASP A 299 10.01 -0.26 11.31
CA ASP A 299 8.89 -1.08 11.79
C ASP A 299 8.88 -2.46 11.10
N PRO A 300 8.99 -3.58 11.84
CA PRO A 300 8.97 -4.92 11.27
C PRO A 300 7.68 -5.26 10.53
N ILE A 301 6.53 -4.69 10.94
CA ILE A 301 5.25 -4.92 10.26
C ILE A 301 5.28 -4.29 8.88
N SER A 302 5.74 -3.04 8.79
CA SER A 302 5.91 -2.32 7.54
C SER A 302 6.93 -2.98 6.63
N VAL A 303 8.12 -3.32 7.14
CA VAL A 303 9.16 -4.02 6.38
C VAL A 303 8.65 -5.34 5.80
N GLY A 304 8.00 -6.17 6.62
CA GLY A 304 7.45 -7.45 6.18
C GLY A 304 6.33 -7.29 5.14
N SER A 305 5.48 -6.28 5.32
CA SER A 305 4.36 -6.01 4.39
C SER A 305 4.85 -5.47 3.06
N ILE A 306 5.83 -4.56 3.04
CA ILE A 306 6.44 -4.03 1.80
C ILE A 306 7.13 -5.16 1.02
N ARG A 307 7.94 -5.99 1.68
CA ARG A 307 8.60 -7.14 1.04
C ARG A 307 7.59 -8.15 0.48
N MET A 308 6.54 -8.46 1.24
CA MET A 308 5.49 -9.36 0.76
C MET A 308 4.69 -8.75 -0.40
N ALA A 309 4.42 -7.44 -0.38
CA ALA A 309 3.75 -6.74 -1.47
C ALA A 309 4.60 -6.76 -2.75
N ALA A 310 5.92 -6.58 -2.63
CA ALA A 310 6.85 -6.74 -3.74
C ALA A 310 6.90 -8.18 -4.28
N ALA A 311 6.85 -9.19 -3.40
CA ALA A 311 6.79 -10.59 -3.82
C ALA A 311 5.47 -10.91 -4.55
N LEU A 312 4.34 -10.36 -4.07
CA LEU A 312 3.04 -10.46 -4.73
C LEU A 312 3.03 -9.78 -6.10
N ALA A 313 3.76 -8.66 -6.27
CA ALA A 313 3.89 -7.97 -7.54
C ALA A 313 4.62 -8.80 -8.61
N GLY A 314 5.42 -9.80 -8.23
CA GLY A 314 6.18 -10.64 -9.16
C GLY A 314 7.36 -9.92 -9.83
N ALA A 315 7.96 -10.53 -10.85
CA ALA A 315 8.99 -9.88 -11.66
C ALA A 315 8.36 -9.02 -12.75
N ASP A 316 9.11 -8.05 -13.29
CA ASP A 316 8.65 -7.30 -14.46
C ASP A 316 8.44 -8.23 -15.67
N ASN A 317 7.17 -8.39 -16.08
CA ASN A 317 6.83 -9.11 -17.31
C ASN A 317 7.35 -8.38 -18.58
N ALA A 318 7.86 -7.15 -18.46
CA ALA A 318 8.43 -6.38 -19.56
C ALA A 318 9.68 -7.01 -20.19
N THR A 319 10.38 -7.91 -19.49
CA THR A 319 11.59 -8.58 -20.01
C THR A 319 11.32 -9.90 -20.77
N ASN A 320 10.09 -10.42 -20.79
CA ASN A 320 9.77 -11.67 -21.48
C ASN A 320 9.24 -11.48 -22.92
N GLY A 321 9.08 -10.24 -23.39
CA GLY A 321 8.68 -9.93 -24.77
C GLY A 321 9.82 -9.86 -25.79
N ALA A 322 11.08 -9.85 -25.36
CA ALA A 322 12.26 -9.73 -26.22
C ALA A 322 13.02 -11.05 -26.46
N ARG A 323 12.46 -12.18 -26.01
CA ARG A 323 12.99 -13.52 -26.28
C ARG A 323 11.88 -14.45 -26.77
N ARG A 324 11.39 -14.19 -27.98
CA ARG A 324 10.81 -15.21 -28.86
C ARG A 324 11.22 -14.91 -30.29
#